data_AF-A0A392UMP5-F1
#
_entry.id   AF-A0A392UMP5-F1
#
_cell.length_a   1.000
_cell.length_b   1.000
_cell.length_c   1.000
_cell.angle_alpha   90.00
_cell.angle_beta   90.00
_cell.angle_gamma   90.00
#
_symmetry.space_group_name_H-M   'P 1'
#
loop_
_entity.id
_entity.type
_entity.pdbx_description
1 polymer ?
#
loop_
_entity_poly.entity_id
_entity_poly.type
_entity_poly.pdbx_seq_one_letter_code
_entity_poly.pdbx_strand_id
1 'polypeptide(L)' 'PPPPQPAAQQEQHQVPPHIPRQHQYSDFELGMAASMYDQYYMMNWGLPHYSPPLMTTVQDYRAQVPTPSYYQQYPQQ' A
#
# COMPACT_ATOMS: atom_id res chain seq x y z
N PRO A 1 -40.72 21.56 34.78
CA PRO A 1 -39.48 21.88 34.05
C PRO A 1 -38.60 20.63 33.85
N PRO A 2 -38.18 20.31 32.61
CA PRO A 2 -37.24 19.21 32.40
C PRO A 2 -35.84 19.59 32.94
N PRO A 3 -35.02 18.60 33.34
CA PRO A 3 -33.68 18.89 33.83
C PRO A 3 -32.77 19.40 32.70
N PRO A 4 -31.78 20.25 33.00
CA PRO A 4 -30.80 20.69 32.01
C PRO A 4 -29.98 19.48 31.52
N GLN A 5 -29.89 19.33 30.21
CA GLN A 5 -29.09 18.29 29.57
C GLN A 5 -27.60 18.47 29.94
N PRO A 6 -26.84 17.40 30.23
CA PRO A 6 -25.42 17.51 30.46
C PRO A 6 -24.71 17.91 29.16
N ALA A 7 -24.29 19.17 29.08
CA ALA A 7 -23.34 19.66 28.10
C ALA A 7 -21.93 19.14 28.46
N ALA A 8 -21.67 17.86 28.20
CA ALA A 8 -20.34 17.27 28.40
C ALA A 8 -20.14 16.02 27.53
N GLN A 9 -20.42 16.13 26.23
CA GLN A 9 -19.82 15.27 25.21
C GLN A 9 -19.03 16.09 24.20
N GLN A 10 -18.32 17.11 24.71
CA GLN A 10 -17.07 17.51 24.10
C GLN A 10 -16.01 16.52 24.58
N GLU A 11 -16.19 15.25 24.18
CA GLU A 11 -15.07 14.35 24.07
C GLU A 11 -14.07 15.11 23.22
N GLN A 12 -13.01 15.56 23.90
CA GLN A 12 -11.77 15.86 23.24
C GLN A 12 -11.33 14.57 22.58
N HIS A 13 -11.91 14.29 21.41
CA HIS A 13 -11.18 13.74 20.30
C HIS A 13 -9.98 14.67 20.15
N GLN A 14 -8.95 14.43 20.96
CA GLN A 14 -7.60 14.63 20.52
C GLN A 14 -7.53 13.82 19.24
N VAL A 15 -7.85 14.48 18.13
CA VAL A 15 -7.41 14.03 16.83
C VAL A 15 -5.91 13.91 17.04
N PRO A 16 -5.33 12.71 16.99
CA PRO A 16 -3.89 12.56 17.03
C PRO A 16 -3.33 13.59 16.04
N PRO A 17 -2.21 14.27 16.35
CA PRO A 17 -1.62 15.18 15.39
C PRO A 17 -1.55 14.42 14.07
N HIS A 18 -2.30 14.90 13.09
CA HIS A 18 -2.39 14.30 11.77
C HIS A 18 -1.07 14.65 11.11
N ILE A 19 -0.02 13.96 11.53
CA ILE A 19 1.23 13.84 10.80
C ILE A 19 0.77 13.49 9.39
N PRO A 20 1.02 14.34 8.38
CA PRO A 20 0.68 14.01 7.02
C PRO A 20 1.31 12.64 6.75
N ARG A 21 0.49 11.59 6.60
CA ARG A 21 0.99 10.29 6.19
C ARG A 21 1.45 10.48 4.76
N GLN A 22 2.70 10.88 4.59
CA GLN A 22 3.30 11.06 3.29
C GLN A 22 3.33 9.67 2.64
N HIS A 23 2.44 9.49 1.67
CA HIS A 23 2.36 8.39 0.71
C HIS A 23 2.69 7.00 1.30
N GLN A 24 1.97 6.61 2.34
CA GLN A 24 2.06 5.25 2.85
C GLN A 24 1.14 4.36 2.02
N TYR A 25 1.72 3.69 1.02
CA TYR A 25 1.01 2.74 0.18
C TYR A 25 0.63 1.49 0.99
N SER A 26 -0.60 1.01 0.80
CA SER A 26 -1.02 -0.26 1.37
C SER A 26 -0.38 -1.44 0.65
N ASP A 27 -0.29 -2.59 1.34
CA ASP A 27 0.24 -3.83 0.76
C ASP A 27 -0.52 -4.25 -0.52
N PHE A 28 -1.84 -4.03 -0.54
CA PHE A 28 -2.68 -4.29 -1.71
C PHE A 28 -2.34 -3.39 -2.91
N GLU A 29 -2.16 -2.09 -2.69
CA GLU A 29 -1.79 -1.15 -3.75
C GLU A 29 -0.39 -1.46 -4.30
N LEU A 30 0.55 -1.81 -3.43
CA LEU A 30 1.89 -2.24 -3.82
C LEU A 30 1.86 -3.56 -4.58
N GLY A 31 1.03 -4.52 -4.16
CA GLY A 31 0.81 -5.79 -4.85
C GLY A 31 0.27 -5.61 -6.27
N MET A 32 -0.71 -4.71 -6.45
CA MET A 32 -1.22 -4.38 -7.78
C MET A 32 -0.17 -3.68 -8.64
N ALA A 33 0.55 -2.70 -8.09
CA ALA A 33 1.59 -1.97 -8.81
C ALA A 33 2.77 -2.88 -9.20
N ALA A 34 3.18 -3.78 -8.32
CA ALA A 34 4.18 -4.82 -8.59
C ALA A 34 3.74 -5.80 -9.68
N SER A 35 2.47 -6.23 -9.66
CA SER A 35 1.93 -7.13 -10.69
C SER A 35 1.82 -6.42 -12.04
N MET A 36 1.43 -5.15 -12.05
CA MET A 36 1.42 -4.32 -13.25
C MET A 36 2.83 -4.10 -13.81
N TYR A 37 3.81 -3.85 -12.95
CA TYR A 37 5.22 -3.75 -13.35
C TYR A 37 5.68 -5.01 -14.11
N ASP A 38 5.39 -6.20 -13.59
CA ASP A 38 5.77 -7.45 -14.24
C ASP A 38 5.04 -7.68 -15.56
N GLN A 39 3.75 -7.39 -15.62
CA GLN A 39 2.98 -7.50 -16.87
C GLN A 39 3.58 -6.61 -17.95
N TYR A 40 3.92 -5.36 -17.62
CA TYR A 40 4.52 -4.41 -18.54
C TYR A 40 5.91 -4.88 -19.02
N TYR A 41 6.72 -5.41 -18.10
CA TYR A 41 8.04 -5.97 -18.42
C TYR A 41 7.93 -7.23 -19.31
N MET A 42 7.06 -8.18 -18.94
CA MET A 42 6.87 -9.44 -19.67
C MET A 42 6.26 -9.23 -21.07
N MET A 43 5.36 -8.26 -21.21
CA MET A 43 4.76 -7.90 -22.50
C MET A 43 5.66 -6.96 -23.34
N ASN A 44 6.82 -6.57 -22.82
CA ASN A 44 7.74 -5.61 -23.46
C ASN A 44 7.05 -4.28 -23.82
N TRP A 45 6.10 -3.83 -22.99
CA TRP A 45 5.39 -2.56 -23.18
C TRP A 45 6.15 -1.36 -22.62
N GLY A 46 7.37 -1.58 -22.12
CA GLY A 46 8.17 -0.59 -21.41
C GLY A 46 7.85 -0.53 -19.92
N LEU A 47 8.51 0.36 -19.19
CA LEU A 47 8.23 0.52 -17.75
C LEU A 47 6.96 1.32 -17.53
N PRO A 48 6.09 0.93 -16.56
CA PRO A 48 4.96 1.76 -16.19
C PRO A 48 5.44 3.11 -15.65
N HIS A 49 4.75 4.18 -16.02
CA HIS A 49 5.08 5.55 -15.57
C HIS A 49 4.62 5.78 -14.13
N TYR A 50 5.44 5.34 -13.18
CA TYR A 50 5.26 5.62 -11.76
C TYR A 50 6.05 6.86 -11.33
N SER A 51 5.54 7.57 -10.32
CA SER A 51 6.33 8.61 -9.67
C SER A 51 7.57 7.99 -8.99
N PRO A 52 8.69 8.72 -8.86
CA PRO A 52 9.89 8.16 -8.23
C PRO A 52 9.65 7.54 -6.83
N PRO A 53 8.83 8.15 -5.94
CA PRO A 53 8.49 7.54 -4.64
C PRO A 53 7.65 6.26 -4.74
N LEU A 54 6.79 6.14 -5.74
CA LEU A 54 6.01 4.92 -5.96
C LEU A 54 6.89 3.81 -6.53
N MET A 55 7.73 4.15 -7.51
CA MET A 55 8.64 3.20 -8.15
C MET A 55 9.60 2.56 -7.14
N THR A 56 10.17 3.36 -6.23
CA THR A 56 11.06 2.83 -5.19
C THR A 56 10.33 1.89 -4.23
N THR A 57 9.09 2.22 -3.87
CA THR A 57 8.31 1.39 -2.94
C THR A 57 7.89 0.08 -3.61
N VAL A 58 7.53 0.12 -4.90
CA VAL A 58 7.23 -1.09 -5.69
C VAL A 58 8.45 -1.99 -5.83
N GLN A 59 9.63 -1.42 -6.09
CA GLN A 59 10.86 -2.18 -6.23
C GLN A 59 11.29 -2.85 -4.91
N ASP A 60 11.19 -2.12 -3.80
CA ASP A 60 11.47 -2.62 -2.46
C ASP A 60 10.47 -3.72 -2.06
N TYR A 61 9.18 -3.50 -2.31
CA TYR A 61 8.13 -4.49 -2.10
C TYR A 61 8.39 -5.77 -2.89
N ARG A 62 8.76 -5.67 -4.17
CA ARG A 62 9.12 -6.83 -5.02
C ARG A 62 10.31 -7.64 -4.50
N ALA A 63 11.24 -6.99 -3.79
CA ALA A 63 12.35 -7.67 -3.15
C ALA A 63 11.92 -8.41 -1.86
N GLN A 64 10.89 -7.91 -1.18
CA GLN A 64 10.33 -8.51 0.03
C GLN A 64 9.33 -9.65 -0.25
N VAL A 65 8.46 -9.49 -1.24
CA VAL A 65 7.54 -10.52 -1.73
C VAL A 65 7.97 -10.95 -3.12
N PRO A 66 8.90 -11.92 -3.22
CA PRO A 66 9.23 -12.49 -4.52
C PRO A 66 7.96 -13.08 -5.12
N THR A 67 7.63 -12.71 -6.36
CA THR A 67 6.63 -13.44 -7.14
C THR A 67 7.03 -14.91 -7.16
N PRO A 68 6.18 -15.84 -6.67
CA PRO A 68 6.50 -17.25 -6.71
C PRO A 68 6.78 -17.64 -8.15
N SER A 69 8.01 -18.08 -8.43
CA SER A 69 8.27 -18.72 -9.71
C SER A 69 7.49 -20.02 -9.74
N TYR A 70 6.89 -20.33 -10.89
CA TYR A 70 6.22 -21.61 -11.11
C TYR A 70 7.09 -22.81 -10.67
N TYR A 71 8.40 -22.73 -10.85
CA TYR A 71 9.35 -23.76 -10.45
C TYR A 71 9.64 -23.84 -8.93
N GLN A 72 9.36 -22.80 -8.16
CA GLN A 72 9.48 -22.82 -6.69
C GLN A 72 8.25 -23.46 -6.03
N GLN A 73 7.13 -23.53 -6.76
CA GLN A 73 5.88 -24.07 -6.25
C GLN A 73 5.76 -25.59 -6.43
N TYR A 74 6.64 -26.20 -7.22
CA TYR A 74 6.71 -27.65 -7.40
C TYR A 74 8.11 -28.18 -7.08
N PRO A 75 8.26 -29.14 -6.14
CA PRO A 75 9.54 -29.79 -5.91
C PRO A 75 9.94 -30.55 -7.18
N GLN A 76 11.06 -30.15 -7.79
CA GLN A 76 11.68 -30.91 -8.87
C GLN A 76 12.14 -32.25 -8.27
N GLN A 77 11.67 -33.36 -8.85
CA GLN A 77 11.97 -34.74 -8.43
C GLN A 77 13.38 -35.17 -8.85
#